data_AF-A0AA95N7Q4-F1
#
_entry.id   AF-A0AA95N7Q4-F1
#
_cell.length_a   1.000
_cell.length_b   1.000
_cell.length_c   1.000
_cell.angle_alpha   90.00
_cell.angle_beta   90.00
_cell.angle_gamma   90.00
#
_symmetry.space_group_name_H-M   'P 1'
#
loop_
_entity.id
_entity.type
_entity.pdbx_description
1 polymer ?
#
loop_
_entity_poly.entity_id
_entity_poly.type
_entity_poly.pdbx_seq_one_letter_code
_entity_poly.pdbx_strand_id
1 'polypeptide(L)'
;MNISAGGLLCSSDSSVPFKHREVVSGTIFVPNTTDEEINIIPFLCEIIRVDLVKELERNQVALTFIKIHQQDQQKILQYCFEKQRQMRLKERKIKSLRR
;
A
#
# COMPACT_ATOMS: atom_id res chain seq x y z
N MET A 1 2.43 -1.00 5.99
CA MET A 1 2.19 -1.17 4.54
C MET A 1 1.95 0.20 3.95
N ASN A 2 2.61 0.51 2.85
CA ASN A 2 2.43 1.77 2.12
C ASN A 2 1.94 1.45 0.71
N ILE A 3 1.02 2.26 0.20
CA ILE A 3 0.44 2.09 -1.14
C ILE A 3 0.49 3.43 -1.87
N SER A 4 0.71 3.36 -3.18
CA SER A 4 0.66 4.48 -4.11
C SER A 4 -0.06 4.05 -5.39
N ALA A 5 -0.37 5.00 -6.29
CA ALA A 5 -0.94 4.68 -7.59
C ALA A 5 0.00 3.86 -8.50
N GLY A 6 1.31 3.80 -8.21
CA GLY A 6 2.30 3.07 -9.02
C GLY A 6 2.75 1.74 -8.44
N GLY A 7 2.46 1.46 -7.17
CA GLY A 7 2.95 0.26 -6.52
C GLY A 7 2.68 0.24 -5.02
N LEU A 8 3.17 -0.81 -4.36
CA LEU A 8 2.95 -1.02 -2.94
C LEU A 8 4.23 -1.55 -2.25
N LEU A 9 4.35 -1.23 -0.97
CA LEU A 9 5.35 -1.78 -0.06
C LEU A 9 4.61 -2.57 1.02
N CYS A 10 4.74 -3.88 0.98
CA CYS A 10 4.14 -4.80 1.95
C CYS A 10 5.21 -5.50 2.79
N SER A 11 4.76 -6.12 3.86
CA SER A 11 5.58 -6.98 4.70
C SER A 11 5.09 -8.41 4.54
N SER A 12 6.01 -9.35 4.41
CA SER A 12 5.72 -10.77 4.36
C SER A 12 6.58 -11.53 5.35
N ASP A 13 6.19 -12.79 5.59
CA ASP A 13 7.04 -13.75 6.27
C ASP A 13 8.36 -13.93 5.50
N SER A 14 9.46 -14.13 6.24
CA SER A 14 10.81 -14.34 5.68
C SER A 14 10.96 -15.69 4.97
N SER A 15 10.10 -16.66 5.28
CA SER A 15 10.04 -17.97 4.62
C SER A 15 9.51 -17.90 3.19
N VAL A 16 8.84 -16.82 2.78
CA VAL A 16 8.31 -16.67 1.42
C VAL A 16 9.45 -16.24 0.48
N PRO A 17 9.82 -17.07 -0.51
CA PRO A 17 11.04 -16.88 -1.30
C PRO A 17 10.79 -15.94 -2.50
N PHE A 18 10.46 -14.68 -2.23
CA PHE A 18 10.28 -13.66 -3.26
C PHE A 18 11.57 -13.38 -4.01
N LYS A 19 11.50 -13.27 -5.35
CA LYS A 19 12.65 -12.97 -6.21
C LYS A 19 12.52 -11.60 -6.86
N HIS A 20 13.66 -10.92 -7.01
CA HIS A 20 13.69 -9.70 -7.81
C HIS A 20 13.24 -9.98 -9.25
N ARG A 21 12.43 -9.07 -9.82
CA ARG A 21 11.76 -9.16 -11.13
C ARG A 21 10.72 -10.28 -11.26
N GLU A 22 10.37 -10.93 -10.16
CA GLU A 22 9.27 -11.89 -10.17
C GLU A 22 7.95 -11.16 -10.41
N VAL A 23 7.15 -11.71 -11.32
CA VAL A 23 5.81 -11.21 -11.60
C VAL A 23 4.82 -11.95 -10.73
N VAL A 24 4.04 -11.19 -9.94
CA VAL A 24 3.04 -11.75 -9.05
C VAL A 24 1.68 -11.08 -9.29
N SER A 25 0.62 -11.85 -9.14
CA SER A 25 -0.75 -11.35 -9.13
C SER A 25 -1.34 -11.42 -7.74
N GLY A 26 -2.24 -10.52 -7.42
CA GLY A 26 -2.93 -10.54 -6.14
C GLY A 26 -4.11 -9.60 -6.09
N THR A 27 -4.62 -9.41 -4.88
CA THR A 27 -5.78 -8.57 -4.60
C THR A 27 -5.46 -7.63 -3.44
N ILE A 28 -5.72 -6.33 -3.62
CA ILE A 28 -5.64 -5.33 -2.55
C ILE A 28 -7.05 -5.01 -2.10
N PHE A 29 -7.23 -4.96 -0.78
CA PHE A 29 -8.46 -4.50 -0.15
C PHE A 29 -8.26 -3.06 0.30
N VAL A 30 -8.88 -2.11 -0.40
CA VAL A 30 -8.76 -0.67 -0.12
C VAL A 30 -10.06 -0.17 0.50
N PRO A 31 -10.06 0.26 1.78
CA PRO A 31 -11.26 0.82 2.41
C PRO A 31 -11.75 2.05 1.64
N ASN A 32 -13.01 2.04 1.22
CA ASN A 32 -13.72 3.25 0.84
C ASN A 32 -14.04 4.00 2.14
N THR A 33 -13.44 5.16 2.26
CA THR A 33 -13.59 6.05 3.41
C THR A 33 -14.90 6.83 3.42
N THR A 34 -15.68 6.78 2.33
CA THR A 34 -16.97 7.48 2.19
C THR A 34 -18.16 6.58 2.53
N ASP A 35 -18.18 5.35 2.03
CA ASP A 35 -19.38 4.48 2.08
C ASP A 35 -19.21 3.22 2.94
N GLU A 36 -18.14 3.14 3.75
CA GLU A 36 -17.74 1.95 4.54
C GLU A 36 -17.51 0.65 3.73
N GLU A 37 -17.64 0.71 2.40
CA GLU A 37 -17.36 -0.40 1.50
C GLU A 37 -15.86 -0.69 1.37
N ILE A 38 -15.51 -1.94 1.05
CA ILE A 38 -14.13 -2.34 0.76
C ILE A 38 -13.99 -2.52 -0.75
N ASN A 39 -13.15 -1.70 -1.38
CA ASN A 39 -12.78 -1.90 -2.78
C ASN A 39 -11.83 -3.08 -2.90
N ILE A 40 -12.24 -4.08 -3.69
CA ILE A 40 -11.44 -5.28 -4.00
C ILE A 40 -10.75 -5.02 -5.34
N ILE A 41 -9.43 -4.87 -5.32
CA ILE A 41 -8.65 -4.44 -6.49
C ILE A 41 -7.68 -5.54 -6.90
N PRO A 42 -7.96 -6.29 -7.99
CA PRO A 42 -7.01 -7.23 -8.55
C PRO A 42 -5.86 -6.48 -9.24
N PHE A 43 -4.65 -7.01 -9.15
CA PHE A 43 -3.46 -6.43 -9.77
C PHE A 43 -2.50 -7.49 -10.31
N LEU A 44 -1.65 -7.05 -11.23
CA LEU A 44 -0.42 -7.72 -11.65
C LEU A 44 0.76 -6.78 -11.38
N CYS A 45 1.80 -7.25 -10.72
CA CYS A 45 2.96 -6.44 -10.37
C CYS A 45 4.28 -7.19 -10.53
N GLU A 46 5.37 -6.43 -10.55
CA GLU A 46 6.74 -6.92 -10.53
C GLU A 46 7.38 -6.60 -9.18
N ILE A 47 8.10 -7.56 -8.61
CA ILE A 47 8.91 -7.35 -7.41
C ILE A 47 10.17 -6.57 -7.77
N ILE A 48 10.25 -5.32 -7.32
CA ILE A 48 11.39 -4.44 -7.58
C ILE A 48 12.45 -4.51 -6.47
N ARG A 49 12.09 -4.88 -5.24
CA ARG A 49 13.02 -5.00 -4.12
C ARG A 49 12.48 -5.92 -3.02
N VAL A 50 13.37 -6.68 -2.38
CA VAL A 50 13.09 -7.49 -1.20
C VAL A 50 14.18 -7.22 -0.17
N ASP A 51 13.81 -6.63 0.97
CA ASP A 51 14.73 -6.32 2.07
C ASP A 51 14.33 -7.11 3.32
N LEU A 52 15.26 -7.83 3.95
CA LEU A 52 15.01 -8.48 5.23
C LEU A 52 15.13 -7.45 6.37
N VAL A 53 14.04 -7.25 7.11
CA VAL A 53 14.04 -6.47 8.36
C VAL A 53 14.34 -7.41 9.50
N LYS A 54 15.62 -7.47 9.89
CA LYS A 54 16.14 -8.45 10.87
C LYS A 54 15.44 -8.36 12.21
N GLU A 55 15.08 -7.16 12.68
CA GLU A 55 14.41 -6.98 13.97
C GLU A 55 13.00 -7.58 14.01
N LEU A 56 12.39 -7.80 12.85
CA LEU A 56 11.01 -8.29 12.71
C LEU A 56 10.94 -9.68 12.08
N GLU A 57 12.07 -10.26 11.68
CA GLU A 57 12.16 -11.52 10.90
C GLU A 57 11.21 -11.55 9.69
N ARG A 58 11.00 -10.39 9.07
CA ARG A 58 10.06 -10.20 7.96
C ARG A 58 10.73 -9.56 6.76
N ASN A 59 10.29 -9.96 5.59
CA ASN A 59 10.68 -9.31 4.34
C ASN A 59 9.81 -8.07 4.13
N GLN A 60 10.43 -6.96 3.73
CA GLN A 60 9.76 -5.85 3.07
C GLN A 60 9.87 -6.05 1.56
N VAL A 61 8.73 -6.11 0.90
CA VAL A 61 8.63 -6.38 -0.53
C VAL A 61 8.05 -5.16 -1.21
N ALA A 62 8.86 -4.52 -2.05
CA ALA A 62 8.44 -3.40 -2.88
C ALA A 62 8.01 -3.94 -4.25
N LEU A 63 6.79 -3.58 -4.66
CA LEU A 63 6.18 -4.03 -5.91
C LEU A 63 5.78 -2.83 -6.76
N THR A 64 5.96 -2.93 -8.06
CA THR A 64 5.48 -1.94 -9.05
C THR A 64 4.34 -2.54 -9.87
N PHE A 65 3.26 -1.80 -10.08
CA PHE A 65 2.12 -2.31 -10.86
C PHE A 65 2.50 -2.41 -12.33
N ILE A 66 2.39 -3.62 -12.89
CA ILE A 66 2.50 -3.87 -14.33
C ILE A 66 1.14 -3.60 -14.99
N LYS A 67 0.08 -4.13 -14.39
CA LYS A 67 -1.29 -3.99 -14.87
C LYS A 67 -2.25 -3.80 -13.70
N ILE A 68 -3.01 -2.71 -13.77
CA ILE A 68 -4.12 -2.40 -12.89
C ILE A 68 -5.18 -1.70 -13.73
N HIS A 69 -6.47 -1.96 -13.44
CA HIS A 69 -7.53 -1.26 -14.15
C HIS A 69 -7.51 0.24 -13.79
N GLN A 70 -7.68 1.12 -14.77
CA GLN A 70 -7.58 2.57 -14.55
C GLN A 70 -8.55 3.06 -13.47
N GLN A 71 -9.79 2.54 -13.45
CA GLN A 71 -10.76 2.88 -12.42
C GLN A 71 -10.29 2.46 -11.01
N ASP A 72 -9.61 1.32 -10.89
CA ASP A 72 -9.10 0.86 -9.60
C ASP A 72 -7.85 1.63 -9.16
N GLN A 73 -7.00 2.02 -10.10
CA GLN A 73 -5.89 2.93 -9.83
C GLN A 73 -6.38 4.29 -9.29
N GLN A 74 -7.51 4.81 -9.81
CA GLN A 74 -8.14 6.02 -9.28
C GLN A 74 -8.65 5.84 -7.84
N LYS A 75 -9.23 4.67 -7.51
CA LYS A 75 -9.63 4.36 -6.13
C LYS A 75 -8.44 4.35 -5.17
N ILE A 76 -7.31 3.77 -5.58
CA ILE A 76 -6.06 3.81 -4.80
C ILE A 76 -5.61 5.26 -4.60
N LEU A 77 -5.62 6.07 -5.65
CA LEU A 77 -5.20 7.47 -5.59
C LEU A 77 -6.09 8.28 -4.62
N GLN A 78 -7.41 8.12 -4.73
CA GLN A 78 -8.38 8.76 -3.84
C GLN A 78 -8.13 8.37 -2.38
N TYR A 79 -7.94 7.08 -2.11
CA TYR A 79 -7.59 6.58 -0.78
C TYR A 79 -6.30 7.22 -0.24
N CYS A 80 -5.25 7.30 -1.05
CA CYS A 80 -3.99 7.93 -0.66
C CYS A 80 -4.19 9.41 -0.28
N PHE A 81 -4.91 10.18 -1.08
CA PHE A 81 -5.18 11.58 -0.80
C PHE A 81 -5.98 11.78 0.48
N GLU A 82 -6.98 10.93 0.70
CA GLU A 82 -7.78 11.01 1.91
C GLU A 82 -6.95 10.68 3.15
N LYS A 83 -6.15 9.61 3.14
CA LYS A 83 -5.27 9.28 4.26
C LYS A 83 -4.29 10.40 4.56
N GLN A 84 -3.71 11.03 3.53
CA GLN A 84 -2.86 12.20 3.72
C GLN A 84 -3.60 13.38 4.33
N ARG A 85 -4.83 13.67 3.88
CA ARG A 85 -5.68 14.70 4.47
C ARG A 85 -5.98 14.42 5.94
N GLN A 86 -6.35 13.18 6.28
CA GLN A 86 -6.63 12.75 7.66
C GLN A 86 -5.40 12.91 8.56
N MET A 87 -4.20 12.54 8.08
CA MET A 87 -2.95 12.73 8.82
C MET A 87 -2.69 14.22 9.12
N ARG A 88 -2.82 15.10 8.12
CA ARG A 88 -2.65 16.56 8.30
C ARG A 88 -3.63 17.15 9.33
N LEU A 89 -4.88 16.67 9.35
CA LEU A 89 -5.87 17.11 10.33
C LEU A 89 -5.51 16.66 11.75
N LYS A 90 -5.03 15.42 11.91
CA LYS A 90 -4.56 14.90 13.21
C LYS A 90 -3.38 15.70 13.74
N GLU A 91 -2.40 16.00 12.90
CA GLU A 91 -1.23 16.81 13.29
C GLU A 91 -1.62 18.21 13.77
N ARG A 92 -2.56 18.87 13.08
CA ARG A 92 -3.09 20.18 13.49
C ARG A 92 -3.77 20.12 14.86
N LYS A 93 -4.59 19.09 15.11
CA LYS A 93 -5.27 18.88 16.39
C LYS A 93 -4.28 18.63 17.54
N ILE A 94 -3.22 17.85 17.29
CA ILE A 94 -2.16 17.61 18.27
C ILE A 94 -1.43 18.92 18.60
N LYS A 95 -1.13 19.75 17.61
CA LYS A 95 -0.49 21.07 17.82
C LYS A 95 -1.37 22.04 18.61
N SER A 96 -2.69 22.02 18.43
CA SER A 96 -3.60 22.89 19.18
C SER A 96 -3.80 22.47 20.64
N LEU A 97 -3.59 21.19 20.98
CA LEU A 97 -3.66 20.68 22.36
C LEU A 97 -2.37 20.91 23.18
N ARG A 98 -1.26 21.23 22.51
CA ARG A 98 0.05 21.49 23.13
C ARG A 98 0.35 22.98 23.32
N ARG A 99 -0.63 23.84 23.04
CA ARG A 99 -0.60 25.29 23.29
C ARG A 99 -1.56 25.61 24.42
#